data_AF-A0A951E1N4-F1
#
_entry.id   AF-A0A951E1N4-F1
#
_cell.length_a   1.000
_cell.length_b   1.000
_cell.length_c   1.000
_cell.angle_alpha   90.00
_cell.angle_beta   90.00
_cell.angle_gamma   90.00
#
_symmetry.space_group_name_H-M   'P 1'
#
loop_
_entity.id
_entity.type
_entity.pdbx_description
1 polymer ?
#
loop_
_entity_poly.entity_id
_entity_poly.type
_entity_poly.pdbx_seq_one_letter_code
_entity_poly.pdbx_strand_id
1 'polypeptide(L)'
;TLAIIAYRQPITRADVEAVRGVTIDSVLQTLMERGLVKISGRAEIPGRPLLYETTEFFLNHFGLRNLDELPNVEELRTRHLPASPRPATETVAQPELPVSPEQ
;
A
#
# COMPACT_ATOMS: atom_id res chain seq x y z
N THR A 1 -4.12 -3.47 5.53
CA THR A 1 -4.38 -4.82 6.08
C THR A 1 -3.96 -5.85 5.06
N LEU A 2 -4.61 -5.95 3.89
CA LEU A 2 -4.19 -6.88 2.82
C LEU A 2 -2.71 -6.71 2.42
N ALA A 3 -2.27 -5.48 2.13
CA ALA A 3 -0.86 -5.22 1.79
C ALA A 3 0.11 -5.67 2.89
N ILE A 4 -0.22 -5.40 4.17
CA ILE A 4 0.63 -5.80 5.30
C ILE A 4 0.79 -7.32 5.33
N ILE A 5 -0.30 -8.06 5.10
CA ILE A 5 -0.28 -9.53 5.04
C ILE A 5 0.57 -9.99 3.84
N ALA A 6 0.38 -9.40 2.65
CA ALA A 6 1.13 -9.78 1.45
C ALA A 6 2.65 -9.62 1.61
N TYR A 7 3.11 -8.52 2.24
CA TYR A 7 4.54 -8.22 2.41
C TYR A 7 5.19 -8.85 3.65
N ARG A 8 4.41 -9.26 4.66
CA ARG A 8 4.96 -9.77 5.94
C ARG A 8 4.45 -11.15 6.34
N GLN A 9 3.78 -11.86 5.44
CA GLN A 9 3.35 -13.23 5.68
C GLN A 9 4.54 -14.16 5.96
N PRO A 10 4.37 -15.16 6.85
CA PRO A 10 3.17 -15.43 7.65
C PRO A 10 3.06 -14.48 8.87
N ILE A 11 1.91 -13.81 9.04
CA ILE A 11 1.68 -12.78 10.08
C ILE A 11 0.45 -13.08 10.95
N THR A 12 0.45 -12.63 12.21
CA THR A 12 -0.69 -12.80 13.13
C THR A 12 -1.67 -11.62 13.10
N ARG A 13 -2.93 -11.83 13.50
CA ARG A 13 -3.93 -10.74 13.65
C ARG A 13 -3.37 -9.61 14.53
N ALA A 14 -2.78 -9.97 15.67
CA ALA A 14 -2.26 -9.02 16.66
C ALA A 14 -1.13 -8.15 16.10
N ASP A 15 -0.24 -8.71 15.28
CA ASP A 15 0.85 -7.96 14.65
C ASP A 15 0.32 -6.96 13.63
N VAL A 16 -0.68 -7.36 12.83
CA VAL A 16 -1.34 -6.46 11.88
C VAL A 16 -2.10 -5.33 12.59
N GLU A 17 -2.78 -5.63 13.71
CA GLU A 17 -3.43 -4.62 14.57
C GLU A 17 -2.40 -3.64 15.15
N ALA A 18 -1.26 -4.14 15.64
CA ALA A 18 -0.20 -3.32 16.20
C ALA A 18 0.39 -2.36 15.15
N VAL A 19 0.59 -2.82 13.91
CA VAL A 19 1.08 -1.97 12.81
C VAL A 19 0.03 -0.94 12.37
N ARG A 20 -1.26 -1.31 12.34
CA ARG A 20 -2.36 -0.41 11.91
C ARG A 20 -2.80 0.57 12.99
N GLY A 21 -2.60 0.23 14.26
CA GLY A 21 -3.13 0.98 15.42
C GLY A 21 -4.65 0.93 15.55
N VAL A 22 -5.35 0.09 14.78
CA VAL A 22 -6.82 -0.05 14.80
C VAL A 22 -7.23 -1.51 14.69
N THR A 23 -8.44 -1.83 15.14
CA THR A 23 -9.03 -3.16 15.02
C THR A 23 -9.28 -3.52 13.56
N ILE A 24 -8.98 -4.77 13.19
CA ILE A 24 -8.98 -5.25 11.80
C ILE A 24 -9.90 -6.45 11.59
N ASP A 25 -10.78 -6.78 12.53
CA ASP A 25 -11.62 -7.98 12.53
C ASP A 25 -12.57 -8.02 11.32
N SER A 26 -13.31 -6.93 11.08
CA SER A 26 -14.24 -6.84 9.95
C SER A 26 -13.49 -6.92 8.62
N VAL A 27 -12.34 -6.26 8.53
CA VAL A 27 -11.51 -6.28 7.32
C VAL A 27 -10.97 -7.69 7.07
N LEU A 28 -10.53 -8.39 8.12
CA LEU A 28 -10.01 -9.74 7.98
C LEU A 28 -11.10 -10.72 7.57
N GLN A 29 -12.31 -10.62 8.14
CA GLN A 29 -13.46 -11.41 7.69
C GLN A 29 -13.75 -11.18 6.20
N THR A 30 -13.89 -9.93 5.77
CA THR A 30 -14.15 -9.61 4.36
C THR A 30 -13.06 -10.14 3.43
N LEU A 31 -11.79 -10.09 3.83
CA LEU A 31 -10.68 -10.61 3.03
C LEU A 31 -10.70 -12.15 2.94
N MET A 32 -11.07 -12.84 4.02
CA MET A 32 -11.24 -14.30 4.02
C MET A 32 -12.46 -14.74 3.20
N GLU A 33 -13.59 -14.04 3.33
CA GLU A 33 -14.81 -14.31 2.55
C GLU A 33 -14.59 -14.14 1.04
N ARG A 34 -13.78 -13.16 0.66
CA ARG A 34 -13.36 -12.94 -0.74
C ARG A 34 -12.28 -13.92 -1.20
N GLY A 35 -11.79 -14.78 -0.33
CA GLY A 35 -10.73 -15.75 -0.63
C GLY A 35 -9.37 -15.12 -0.91
N LEU A 36 -9.13 -13.86 -0.53
CA LEU A 36 -7.85 -13.17 -0.76
C LEU A 36 -6.78 -13.56 0.27
N VAL A 37 -7.22 -13.95 1.48
CA VAL A 37 -6.36 -14.33 2.61
C VAL A 37 -6.86 -15.66 3.15
N LYS A 38 -5.93 -16.55 3.54
CA LYS A 38 -6.23 -17.81 4.23
C LYS A 38 -5.41 -17.94 5.52
N ILE A 39 -5.82 -18.89 6.35
CA ILE A 39 -5.08 -19.28 7.55
C ILE A 39 -4.01 -20.29 7.14
N SER A 40 -2.75 -19.91 7.34
CA SER A 40 -1.57 -20.75 7.09
C SER A 40 -1.43 -21.84 8.15
N GLY A 41 -1.73 -21.48 9.40
CA GLY A 41 -1.53 -22.34 10.56
C GLY A 41 -1.62 -21.56 11.86
N ARG A 42 -0.96 -22.06 12.89
CA ARG A 42 -0.86 -21.42 14.21
C ARG A 42 0.61 -21.21 14.56
N ALA A 43 0.92 -20.07 15.13
CA ALA A 43 2.26 -19.79 15.61
C ALA A 43 2.59 -20.63 16.85
N GLU A 44 3.84 -21.04 17.00
CA GLU A 44 4.34 -21.84 18.13
C GLU A 44 4.73 -21.00 19.36
N ILE A 45 4.03 -19.88 19.55
CA ILE A 45 4.22 -18.95 20.67
C ILE A 45 3.06 -19.07 21.68
N PRO A 46 3.25 -18.65 22.95
CA PRO A 46 2.18 -18.65 23.94
C PRO A 46 0.94 -17.92 23.42
N GLY A 47 -0.23 -18.59 23.54
CA GLY A 47 -1.50 -18.13 22.96
C GLY A 47 -1.83 -18.71 21.59
N ARG A 48 -0.88 -19.36 20.91
CA ARG A 48 -1.05 -20.03 19.59
C ARG A 48 -1.92 -19.23 18.60
N PRO A 49 -1.59 -17.96 18.33
CA PRO A 49 -2.38 -17.13 17.43
C PRO A 49 -2.39 -17.70 16.01
N LEU A 50 -3.49 -17.43 15.30
CA LEU A 50 -3.65 -17.81 13.90
C LEU A 50 -2.70 -16.99 13.02
N LEU A 51 -2.03 -17.68 12.11
CA LEU A 51 -1.18 -17.09 11.08
C LEU A 51 -1.98 -16.93 9.79
N TYR A 52 -1.85 -15.77 9.17
CA TYR A 52 -2.52 -15.39 7.94
C TYR A 52 -1.53 -15.21 6.81
N GLU A 53 -1.91 -15.69 5.64
CA GLU A 53 -1.15 -15.59 4.39
C GLU A 53 -2.10 -15.26 3.21
N THR A 54 -1.54 -14.72 2.14
CA THR A 54 -2.29 -14.51 0.89
C THR A 54 -2.53 -15.83 0.15
N THR A 55 -3.59 -15.90 -0.62
CA THR A 55 -3.93 -17.09 -1.42
C THR A 55 -3.44 -16.97 -2.86
N GLU A 56 -3.53 -18.07 -3.62
CA GLU A 56 -3.36 -18.03 -5.08
C GLU A 56 -4.44 -17.18 -5.76
N PHE A 57 -5.64 -17.09 -5.17
CA PHE A 57 -6.70 -16.23 -5.67
C PHE A 57 -6.31 -14.75 -5.60
N PHE A 58 -5.59 -14.33 -4.55
CA PHE A 58 -4.98 -13.00 -4.50
C PHE A 58 -4.02 -12.80 -5.68
N LEU A 59 -3.09 -13.73 -5.93
CA LEU A 59 -2.16 -13.62 -7.05
C LEU A 59 -2.89 -13.49 -8.38
N ASN A 60 -3.90 -14.34 -8.63
CA ASN A 60 -4.71 -14.30 -9.84
C ASN A 60 -5.49 -12.97 -9.97
N HIS A 61 -6.09 -12.50 -8.88
CA HIS A 61 -6.86 -11.25 -8.84
C HIS A 61 -5.99 -10.02 -9.16
N PHE A 62 -4.73 -10.01 -8.72
CA PHE A 62 -3.77 -8.94 -9.00
C PHE A 62 -2.94 -9.17 -10.28
N GLY A 63 -3.17 -10.29 -10.99
CA GLY A 63 -2.42 -10.64 -12.21
C GLY A 63 -0.95 -10.98 -11.97
N LEU A 64 -0.61 -11.40 -10.75
CA LEU A 64 0.75 -11.78 -10.33
C LEU A 64 0.92 -13.29 -10.48
N ARG A 65 2.11 -13.74 -10.88
CA ARG A 65 2.51 -15.15 -10.92
C ARG A 65 3.09 -15.59 -9.58
N ASN A 66 3.73 -14.67 -8.86
CA ASN A 66 4.39 -14.93 -7.59
C ASN A 66 4.45 -13.67 -6.73
N LEU A 67 4.62 -13.86 -5.41
CA LEU A 67 4.71 -12.77 -4.44
C LEU A 67 5.91 -11.84 -4.68
N ASP A 68 6.93 -12.32 -5.38
CA ASP A 68 8.13 -11.55 -5.74
C ASP A 68 7.85 -10.46 -6.79
N GLU A 69 6.76 -10.58 -7.55
CA GLU A 69 6.30 -9.54 -8.49
C GLU A 69 5.59 -8.38 -7.80
N LEU A 70 5.29 -8.49 -6.49
CA LEU A 70 4.85 -7.34 -5.73
C LEU A 70 5.98 -6.30 -5.75
N PRO A 71 5.68 -5.01 -6.03
CA PRO A 71 6.71 -3.98 -6.06
C PRO A 71 7.47 -4.01 -4.74
N ASN A 72 8.77 -4.28 -4.83
CA ASN A 72 9.61 -4.51 -3.68
C ASN A 72 9.46 -3.32 -2.71
N VAL A 73 9.40 -3.58 -1.41
CA VAL A 73 9.26 -2.52 -0.39
C VAL A 73 10.37 -1.46 -0.50
N GLU A 74 11.54 -1.85 -1.03
CA GLU A 74 12.64 -0.96 -1.38
C GLU A 74 12.31 0.00 -2.55
N GLU A 75 11.52 -0.44 -3.52
CA GLU A 75 11.09 0.35 -4.68
C GLU A 75 9.96 1.34 -4.30
N LEU A 76 9.07 0.98 -3.37
CA LEU A 76 8.06 1.91 -2.83
C LEU A 76 8.67 3.08 -2.05
N ARG A 77 9.86 2.91 -1.48
CA ARG A 77 10.62 4.02 -0.85
C ARG A 77 11.24 4.96 -1.89
N THR A 78 11.53 4.44 -3.08
CA THR A 78 12.23 5.14 -4.17
C THR A 78 11.28 5.77 -5.18
N ARG A 79 10.05 5.27 -5.32
CA ARG A 79 9.02 5.94 -6.12
C ARG A 79 8.62 7.24 -5.42
N HIS A 80 9.30 8.32 -5.78
CA HIS A 80 8.71 9.65 -5.82
C HIS A 80 7.32 9.49 -6.44
N LEU A 81 6.28 9.74 -5.65
CA LEU A 81 4.95 10.00 -6.19
C LEU A 81 5.18 11.10 -7.24
N PRO A 82 4.86 10.93 -8.53
CA PRO A 82 4.78 12.07 -9.40
C PRO A 82 3.72 12.95 -8.75
N ALA A 83 4.15 14.06 -8.13
CA ALA A 83 3.25 15.09 -7.68
C ALA A 83 2.35 15.37 -8.87
N SER A 84 1.05 15.08 -8.74
CA SER A 84 0.09 15.34 -9.81
C SER A 84 0.42 16.71 -10.36
N PRO A 85 0.82 16.84 -11.64
CA PRO A 85 1.13 18.14 -12.18
C PRO A 85 -0.16 18.93 -12.03
N ARG A 86 -0.15 19.96 -11.18
CA ARG A 86 -1.20 20.98 -11.25
C ARG A 86 -1.23 21.41 -12.71
N PRO A 87 -2.37 21.32 -13.41
CA PRO A 87 -2.42 21.75 -14.80
C PRO A 87 -2.05 23.23 -14.82
N ALA A 88 -0.85 23.51 -15.31
CA ALA A 88 -0.37 24.84 -15.61
C ALA A 88 -1.11 25.29 -16.87
N THR A 89 -2.30 25.86 -16.69
CA THR A 89 -3.02 26.57 -17.73
C THR A 89 -3.59 27.83 -17.10
N GLU A 90 -2.79 28.90 -17.09
CA GLU A 90 -3.21 30.16 -17.68
C GLU A 90 -1.97 31.01 -18.02
N THR A 91 -1.56 30.91 -19.28
CA THR A 91 -0.87 31.98 -20.00
C THR A 91 -1.77 33.19 -20.02
N VAL A 92 -1.26 34.41 -19.73
CA VAL A 92 -1.48 35.63 -20.54
C VAL A 92 -0.67 36.82 -19.99
N ALA A 93 0.15 37.36 -20.91
CA ALA A 93 0.60 38.75 -21.03
C ALA A 93 1.57 39.36 -20.01
N GLN A 94 2.84 39.42 -20.43
CA GLN A 94 3.61 40.66 -20.30
C GLN A 94 2.90 41.77 -21.12
N PRO A 95 2.92 43.01 -20.62
CA PRO A 95 3.68 44.00 -21.37
C PRO A 95 4.67 44.72 -20.45
N GLU A 96 5.94 44.52 -20.78
CA GLU A 96 6.99 45.50 -20.71
C GLU A 96 6.51 46.96 -20.82
N LEU A 97 6.84 47.78 -19.82
CA LEU A 97 6.87 49.24 -19.93
C LEU A 97 8.27 49.69 -19.47
N PRO A 98 9.04 50.39 -20.33
CA PRO A 98 10.36 50.87 -19.97
C PRO A 98 10.20 52.11 -19.09
N VAL A 99 10.81 52.10 -17.91
CA VAL A 99 11.02 53.32 -17.14
C VAL A 99 12.52 53.55 -16.97
N SER A 100 13.02 54.43 -17.81
CA SER A 100 14.18 55.28 -17.56
C SER A 100 13.82 56.68 -18.11
N PRO A 101 14.40 57.78 -17.63
CA PRO A 101 15.54 57.89 -16.71
C PRO A 101 15.34 58.86 -15.52
N GLU A 102 16.23 58.71 -14.54
CA GLU A 102 16.93 59.76 -13.76
C GLU A 102 16.65 61.25 -14.10
N GLN A 103 16.02 61.97 -13.16
CA GLN A 103 16.38 63.31 -12.63
C GLN A 103 15.75 63.45 -11.24
#